data_AF-A0A1H5L2M1-F1
#
_entry.id   AF-A0A1H5L2M1-F1
#
_cell.length_a   1.000
_cell.length_b   1.000
_cell.length_c   1.000
_cell.angle_alpha   90.00
_cell.angle_beta   90.00
_cell.angle_gamma   90.00
#
_symmetry.space_group_name_H-M   'P 1'
#
loop_
_entity.id
_entity.type
_entity.pdbx_description
1 polymer ?
#
loop_
_entity_poly.entity_id
_entity_poly.type
_entity_poly.pdbx_seq_one_letter_code
_entity_poly.pdbx_strand_id
1 'polypeptide(L)'
;MNPPAPFRLGGAPMTLSASITLSAAATDARTVATATANLEPTHWQSPAARAYTRRVRDLAAAIEAAAADIDLAASAARVHEAELDHVRQALLTGGPTPV
;
A
#
# COMPACT_ATOMS: atom_id res chain seq x y z
N MET A 1 7.18 12.90 -27.42
CA MET A 1 6.62 11.86 -26.54
C MET A 1 7.06 12.23 -25.13
N ASN A 2 6.16 12.80 -24.32
CA ASN A 2 6.51 13.27 -22.97
C ASN A 2 6.59 12.07 -22.02
N PRO A 3 7.59 11.96 -21.13
CA PRO A 3 7.63 10.90 -20.14
C PRO A 3 6.44 11.01 -19.18
N PRO A 4 5.93 9.90 -18.64
CA PRO A 4 4.92 9.94 -17.60
C PRO A 4 5.46 10.72 -16.40
N ALA A 5 4.65 11.66 -15.89
CA ALA A 5 5.02 12.44 -14.73
C ALA A 5 5.34 11.49 -13.56
N PRO A 6 6.41 11.74 -12.79
CA PRO A 6 6.65 10.99 -11.57
C PRO A 6 5.46 11.19 -10.63
N PHE A 7 4.95 10.09 -10.07
CA PHE A 7 4.01 10.12 -8.95
C PHE A 7 4.67 10.93 -7.83
N ARG A 8 4.27 12.21 -7.71
CA ARG A 8 4.69 13.06 -6.60
C ARG A 8 3.70 12.84 -5.48
N LEU A 9 4.05 11.94 -4.56
CA LEU A 9 3.45 11.91 -3.23
C LEU A 9 3.62 13.31 -2.63
N GLY A 10 2.49 13.99 -2.41
CA GLY A 10 2.43 15.29 -1.76
C GLY A 10 3.18 15.24 -0.43
N GLY A 11 3.87 16.34 -0.12
CA GLY A 11 4.82 16.41 0.99
C GLY A 11 4.31 15.79 2.29
N ALA A 12 5.03 14.79 2.78
CA ALA A 12 4.94 14.38 4.17
C ALA A 12 5.91 15.25 4.98
N PRO A 13 5.44 16.17 5.83
CA PRO A 13 6.30 16.81 6.81
C PRO A 13 6.59 15.82 7.95
N MET A 14 7.83 15.84 8.46
CA MET A 14 8.34 15.22 9.70
C MET A 14 8.04 13.73 9.90
N THR A 15 9.02 12.89 9.57
CA THR A 15 9.30 11.55 10.15
C THR A 15 8.07 10.71 10.49
N LEU A 16 7.14 10.52 9.54
CA LEU A 16 6.17 9.44 9.65
C LEU A 16 6.95 8.12 9.61
N SER A 17 6.70 7.24 10.58
CA SER A 17 7.36 5.93 10.58
C SER A 17 6.94 5.16 9.33
N ALA A 18 7.86 4.36 8.78
CA ALA A 18 7.66 3.66 7.52
C ALA A 18 6.41 2.77 7.58
N SER A 19 6.10 2.20 8.75
CA SER A 19 4.87 1.42 8.96
C SER A 19 3.60 2.25 8.74
N ILE A 20 3.56 3.51 9.18
CA ILE A 20 2.41 4.41 8.97
C ILE A 20 2.26 4.76 7.49
N THR A 21 3.36 5.11 6.82
CA THR A 21 3.34 5.43 5.39
C THR A 21 2.87 4.25 4.55
N LEU A 22 3.31 3.03 4.86
CA LEU A 22 2.89 1.82 4.17
C LEU A 22 1.41 1.51 4.43
N SER A 23 0.93 1.61 5.68
CA SER A 23 -0.50 1.42 5.97
C SER A 23 -1.40 2.43 5.26
N ALA A 24 -0.96 3.69 5.12
CA ALA A 24 -1.67 4.69 4.32
C ALA A 24 -1.72 4.28 2.84
N ALA A 25 -0.59 3.85 2.27
CA ALA A 25 -0.53 3.39 0.88
C ALA A 25 -1.42 2.16 0.61
N ALA A 26 -1.51 1.21 1.55
CA ALA A 26 -2.43 0.07 1.44
C ALA A 26 -3.91 0.53 1.44
N THR A 27 -4.24 1.54 2.24
CA THR A 27 -5.59 2.14 2.27
C THR A 27 -5.95 2.83 0.96
N ASP A 28 -5.00 3.59 0.40
CA ASP A 28 -5.16 4.21 -0.91
C ASP A 28 -5.35 3.16 -2.02
N ALA A 29 -4.57 2.07 -1.99
CA ALA A 29 -4.69 0.97 -2.94
C ALA A 29 -6.08 0.33 -2.91
N ARG A 30 -6.65 0.07 -1.72
CA ARG A 30 -8.03 -0.45 -1.58
C ARG A 30 -9.09 0.51 -2.10
N THR A 31 -8.87 1.81 -1.89
CA THR A 31 -9.74 2.85 -2.43
C THR A 31 -9.74 2.81 -3.97
N VAL A 32 -8.56 2.65 -4.58
CA VAL A 32 -8.42 2.50 -6.04
C VAL A 32 -9.04 1.18 -6.54
N ALA A 33 -8.86 0.06 -5.82
CA ALA A 33 -9.48 -1.21 -6.18
C ALA A 33 -11.01 -1.10 -6.19
N THR A 34 -11.59 -0.48 -5.17
CA THR A 34 -13.03 -0.22 -5.07
C THR A 34 -13.52 0.67 -6.21
N ALA A 35 -12.81 1.76 -6.50
CA ALA A 35 -13.15 2.64 -7.62
C ALA A 35 -13.07 1.91 -8.98
N THR A 36 -12.08 1.03 -9.14
CA THR A 36 -11.89 0.21 -10.34
C THR A 36 -13.04 -0.77 -10.52
N ALA A 37 -13.48 -1.45 -9.46
CA ALA A 37 -14.63 -2.36 -9.50
C ALA A 37 -15.93 -1.67 -9.95
N ASN A 38 -16.08 -0.38 -9.64
CA ASN A 38 -17.23 0.42 -10.04
C ASN A 38 -17.22 0.87 -11.52
N LEU A 39 -16.13 0.60 -12.27
CA LEU A 39 -16.06 0.89 -13.70
C LEU A 39 -16.81 -0.15 -14.57
N GLU A 40 -17.42 -1.17 -13.96
CA GLU A 40 -18.19 -2.20 -14.68
C GLU A 40 -19.45 -1.61 -15.35
N PRO A 41 -19.54 -1.61 -16.70
CA PRO A 41 -20.73 -1.13 -17.39
C PRO A 41 -21.80 -2.23 -17.42
N THR A 42 -22.68 -2.21 -16.42
CA THR A 42 -23.75 -3.22 -16.20
C THR A 42 -24.75 -3.36 -17.35
N HIS A 43 -24.86 -2.37 -18.22
CA HIS A 43 -25.82 -2.35 -19.32
C HIS A 43 -25.25 -2.84 -20.67
N TRP A 44 -23.95 -3.17 -20.75
CA TRP A 44 -23.31 -3.58 -22.01
C TRP A 44 -23.35 -5.11 -22.18
N GLN A 45 -24.07 -5.60 -23.21
CA GLN A 45 -24.29 -7.04 -23.42
C GLN A 45 -23.39 -7.68 -24.50
N SER A 46 -22.43 -6.93 -25.06
CA SER A 46 -21.57 -7.43 -26.14
C SER A 46 -20.47 -8.38 -25.62
N PRO A 47 -19.91 -9.28 -26.46
CA PRO A 47 -18.75 -10.09 -26.09
C PRO A 47 -17.53 -9.25 -25.65
N ALA A 48 -17.33 -8.10 -26.29
CA ALA A 48 -16.28 -7.16 -25.93
C ALA A 48 -16.49 -6.56 -24.53
N ALA A 49 -17.74 -6.23 -24.18
CA ALA A 49 -18.09 -5.75 -22.84
C ALA A 49 -17.81 -6.81 -21.76
N ARG A 50 -18.17 -8.08 -22.00
CA ARG A 50 -17.82 -9.18 -21.07
C ARG A 50 -16.30 -9.33 -20.89
N ALA A 51 -15.53 -9.19 -21.96
CA ALA A 51 -14.08 -9.24 -21.89
C ALA A 51 -13.50 -8.05 -21.09
N TYR A 52 -14.06 -6.85 -21.28
CA TYR A 52 -13.71 -5.66 -20.51
C TYR A 52 -14.02 -5.83 -19.02
N THR A 53 -15.24 -6.27 -18.67
CA THR A 53 -15.63 -6.54 -17.28
C THR A 53 -14.68 -7.52 -16.60
N ARG A 54 -14.27 -8.61 -17.27
CA ARG A 54 -13.28 -9.54 -16.72
C ARG A 54 -11.95 -8.84 -16.42
N ARG A 55 -11.42 -8.06 -17.36
CA ARG A 55 -10.16 -7.31 -17.17
C ARG A 55 -10.24 -6.33 -16.00
N VAL A 56 -11.37 -5.64 -15.84
CA VAL A 56 -11.60 -4.72 -14.72
C VAL A 56 -11.60 -5.47 -13.39
N ARG A 57 -12.26 -6.64 -13.32
CA ARG A 57 -12.27 -7.49 -12.12
C ARG A 57 -10.89 -8.05 -11.79
N ASP A 58 -10.17 -8.54 -12.80
CA ASP A 58 -8.80 -9.05 -12.63
C ASP A 58 -7.87 -7.94 -12.13
N LEU A 59 -8.01 -6.72 -12.65
CA LEU A 59 -7.25 -5.55 -12.20
C LEU A 59 -7.59 -5.19 -10.75
N ALA A 60 -8.88 -5.12 -10.38
CA ALA A 60 -9.28 -4.82 -9.01
C ALA A 60 -8.73 -5.88 -8.02
N ALA A 61 -8.79 -7.16 -8.39
CA ALA A 61 -8.23 -8.24 -7.58
C ALA A 61 -6.70 -8.13 -7.44
N ALA A 62 -5.98 -7.75 -8.49
CA ALA A 62 -4.54 -7.54 -8.43
C ALA A 62 -4.16 -6.36 -7.53
N ILE A 63 -4.96 -5.29 -7.52
CA ILE A 63 -4.73 -4.13 -6.64
C ILE A 63 -4.99 -4.52 -5.17
N GLU A 64 -6.04 -5.30 -4.89
CA GLU A 64 -6.28 -5.83 -3.54
C GLU A 64 -5.15 -6.73 -3.04
N ALA A 65 -4.62 -7.61 -3.89
CA ALA A 65 -3.47 -8.43 -3.55
C ALA A 65 -2.24 -7.55 -3.22
N ALA A 66 -1.97 -6.52 -4.02
CA ALA A 66 -0.88 -5.59 -3.74
C ALA A 66 -1.10 -4.81 -2.44
N ALA A 67 -2.35 -4.42 -2.11
CA ALA A 67 -2.66 -3.78 -0.84
C ALA A 67 -2.38 -4.69 0.36
N ALA A 68 -2.66 -5.99 0.24
CA ALA A 68 -2.33 -6.98 1.27
C ALA A 68 -0.82 -7.14 1.46
N ASP A 69 -0.04 -7.17 0.36
CA ASP A 69 1.43 -7.22 0.43
C ASP A 69 2.01 -5.97 1.10
N ILE A 70 1.43 -4.79 0.83
CA ILE A 70 1.84 -3.54 1.49
C ILE A 70 1.55 -3.59 3.00
N ASP A 71 0.41 -4.17 3.43
CA ASP A 71 0.11 -4.34 4.85
C ASP A 71 1.08 -5.30 5.54
N LEU A 72 1.49 -6.37 4.87
CA LEU A 72 2.55 -7.26 5.37
C LEU A 72 3.86 -6.48 5.55
N ALA A 73 4.25 -5.66 4.56
CA ALA A 73 5.42 -4.80 4.67
C ALA A 73 5.29 -3.77 5.81
N ALA A 74 4.11 -3.18 6.01
CA ALA A 74 3.84 -2.26 7.12
C ALA A 74 4.00 -2.95 8.48
N SER A 75 3.54 -4.20 8.60
CA SER A 75 3.67 -5.00 9.81
C SER A 75 5.14 -5.31 10.13
N ALA A 76 5.93 -5.67 9.12
CA ALA A 76 7.37 -5.91 9.27
C ALA A 76 8.12 -4.61 9.65
N ALA A 77 7.80 -3.49 9.00
CA ALA A 77 8.37 -2.20 9.33
C ALA A 77 8.08 -1.81 10.79
N ARG A 78 6.87 -2.08 11.29
CA ARG A 78 6.49 -1.81 12.68
C ARG A 78 7.32 -2.62 13.69
N VAL A 79 7.61 -3.89 13.37
CA VAL A 79 8.47 -4.73 14.20
C VAL A 79 9.89 -4.15 14.26
N HIS A 80 10.47 -3.80 13.11
CA HIS A 80 11.81 -3.21 13.06
C HIS A 80 11.89 -1.84 13.75
N GLU A 81 10.85 -1.01 13.64
CA GLU A 81 10.75 0.26 14.36
C GLU A 81 10.78 0.03 15.88
N ALA A 82 10.03 -0.96 16.38
CA ALA A 82 10.02 -1.32 17.79
C ALA A 82 11.37 -1.88 18.29
N GLU A 83 12.04 -2.71 17.47
CA GLU A 83 13.39 -3.22 17.75
C GLU A 83 14.41 -2.08 17.85
N LEU A 84 14.37 -1.13 16.90
CA LEU A 84 15.25 0.03 16.89
C LEU A 84 15.03 0.93 18.10
N ASP A 85 13.77 1.18 18.48
CA ASP A 85 13.46 1.96 19.68
C ASP A 85 13.91 1.23 20.95
N HIS A 86 13.78 -0.09 21.01
CA HIS A 86 14.28 -0.88 22.14
C HIS A 86 15.82 -0.79 22.26
N VAL A 87 16.55 -0.97 21.15
CA VAL A 87 18.01 -0.82 21.12
C VAL A 87 18.41 0.60 21.52
N ARG A 88 17.70 1.63 21.02
CA ARG A 88 17.93 3.02 21.40
C ARG A 88 17.77 3.22 22.91
N GLN A 89 16.73 2.66 23.52
CA GLN A 89 16.52 2.74 24.98
C GLN A 89 17.60 1.99 25.76
N ALA A 90 18.01 0.80 25.32
CA ALA A 90 19.09 0.04 25.96
C ALA A 90 20.42 0.82 25.96
N LEU A 91 20.77 1.45 24.83
CA LEU A 91 21.96 2.29 24.71
C LEU A 91 21.90 3.54 25.60
N LEU A 92 20.73 4.16 25.74
CA LEU A 92 20.55 5.35 26.59
C LEU A 92 20.56 5.03 28.09
N THR A 93 20.08 3.85 28.48
CA THR A 93 19.93 3.44 29.88
C THR A 93 21.07 2.55 30.39
N GLY A 94 22.00 2.13 29.51
CA GLY A 94 23.08 1.19 29.82
C GLY A 94 22.61 -0.25 30.08
N GLY A 95 21.37 -0.57 29.71
CA GLY A 95 20.80 -1.92 29.84
C GLY A 95 21.29 -2.87 28.75
N PRO A 96 21.15 -4.20 28.93
CA PRO A 96 21.59 -5.17 27.94
C PRO A 96 20.82 -5.00 26.62
N THR A 97 21.54 -4.83 25.51
CA THR A 97 20.97 -4.92 24.16
C THR A 97 20.71 -6.39 23.81
N PRO A 98 19.54 -6.74 23.25
CA PRO A 98 19.27 -8.12 22.85
C PRO A 98 20.21 -8.55 21.70
N VAL A 99 20.67 -9.79 21.78
CA VAL A 99 21.43 -10.54 20.77
C VAL A 99 20.49 -11.27 19.82
#